data_AF-D9QSM6-F1
#
_entry.id   AF-D9QSM6-F1
#
_cell.length_a   1.000
_cell.length_b   1.000
_cell.length_c   1.000
_cell.angle_alpha   90.00
_cell.angle_beta   90.00
_cell.angle_gamma   90.00
#
_symmetry.space_group_name_H-M   'P 1'
#
loop_
_entity.id
_entity.type
_entity.pdbx_description
1 polymer ?
#
loop_
_entity_poly.entity_id
_entity_poly.type
_entity_poly.pdbx_seq_one_letter_code
_entity_poly.pdbx_strand_id
1 'polypeptide(L)' 'MEQLTQMELKKIKNQMNIIALALKKCKNYQQQVQDTELNNIFQEAEQAHQNQLQTLLNQLRNFNGQEH' A
#
# COMPACT_ATOMS: atom_id res chain seq x y z
N MET A 1 0.81 -24.95 7.93
CA MET A 1 0.75 -23.50 7.64
C MET A 1 0.12 -22.82 8.82
N GLU A 2 0.77 -21.81 9.39
CA GLU A 2 0.12 -20.92 10.36
C GLU A 2 -0.94 -20.11 9.63
N GLN A 3 -2.18 -20.22 10.09
CA GLN A 3 -3.28 -19.40 9.58
C GLN A 3 -3.32 -18.09 10.35
N LEU A 4 -3.52 -16.97 9.64
CA LEU A 4 -3.74 -15.68 10.28
C LEU A 4 -4.98 -15.72 11.17
N THR A 5 -4.86 -15.18 12.37
CA THR A 5 -6.00 -14.93 13.24
C THR A 5 -6.93 -13.87 12.63
N GLN A 6 -8.19 -13.86 13.05
CA GLN A 6 -9.15 -12.82 12.62
C GLN A 6 -8.68 -11.40 12.97
N MET A 7 -7.95 -11.25 14.08
CA MET A 7 -7.40 -9.96 14.50
C MET A 7 -6.28 -9.50 13.55
N GLU A 8 -5.41 -10.40 13.12
CA GLU A 8 -4.34 -10.09 12.16
C GLU A 8 -4.92 -9.76 10.78
N LEU A 9 -5.92 -10.50 10.31
CA LEU A 9 -6.64 -10.19 9.07
C LEU A 9 -7.27 -8.78 9.13
N LYS A 10 -7.88 -8.41 10.26
CA LYS A 10 -8.44 -7.07 10.45
C LYS A 10 -7.36 -5.98 10.44
N LYS A 11 -6.20 -6.23 11.06
CA LYS A 11 -5.05 -5.30 11.03
C LYS A 11 -4.53 -5.10 9.61
N ILE A 12 -4.36 -6.19 8.85
CA ILE A 12 -3.92 -6.15 7.46
C ILE A 12 -4.91 -5.36 6.59
N LYS A 13 -6.22 -5.63 6.71
CA LYS A 13 -7.24 -4.88 5.99
C LYS A 13 -7.20 -3.38 6.31
N ASN A 14 -7.01 -3.02 7.58
CA ASN A 14 -6.86 -1.62 7.97
C ASN A 14 -5.61 -0.97 7.35
N GLN A 15 -4.48 -1.68 7.34
CA GLN A 15 -3.26 -1.21 6.69
C GLN A 15 -3.45 -1.01 5.18
N MET A 16 -4.11 -1.95 4.49
CA MET A 16 -4.44 -1.81 3.06
C MET A 16 -5.30 -0.57 2.79
N ASN A 17 -6.31 -0.30 3.62
CA ASN A 17 -7.16 0.89 3.49
C ASN A 17 -6.37 2.19 3.67
N ILE A 18 -5.43 2.22 4.63
CA ILE A 18 -4.56 3.37 4.86
C ILE A 18 -3.67 3.61 3.63
N ILE A 19 -3.04 2.56 3.10
CA ILE A 19 -2.18 2.64 1.91
C ILE A 19 -3.00 3.11 0.69
N ALA A 20 -4.21 2.58 0.48
CA ALA A 20 -5.08 3.00 -0.61
C ALA A 20 -5.44 4.50 -0.53
N LEU A 21 -5.71 5.00 0.67
CA LEU A 21 -5.96 6.42 0.89
C LEU A 21 -4.71 7.27 0.61
N ALA A 22 -3.54 6.81 1.04
CA ALA A 22 -2.27 7.50 0.81
C ALA A 22 -1.94 7.59 -0.70
N LEU A 23 -2.11 6.49 -1.44
CA LEU A 23 -1.93 6.47 -2.91
C LEU A 23 -2.89 7.45 -3.60
N LYS A 24 -4.17 7.47 -3.20
CA LYS A 24 -5.14 8.42 -3.75
C LYS A 24 -4.72 9.87 -3.49
N LYS A 25 -4.19 10.16 -2.31
CA LYS A 25 -3.68 11.50 -1.98
C LYS A 25 -2.47 11.87 -2.82
N CYS A 26 -1.48 10.99 -2.95
CA CYS A 26 -0.30 11.23 -3.78
C CYS A 26 -0.70 11.57 -5.21
N LYS A 27 -1.58 10.75 -5.81
CA LYS A 27 -2.10 10.99 -7.16
C LYS A 27 -2.83 12.32 -7.29
N ASN A 28 -3.68 12.67 -6.33
CA ASN A 28 -4.38 13.96 -6.33
C ASN A 28 -3.41 15.14 -6.22
N TYR A 29 -2.39 15.05 -5.38
CA TYR A 29 -1.42 16.14 -5.22
C TYR A 29 -0.51 16.30 -6.43
N GLN A 30 -0.06 15.20 -7.05
CA GLN A 30 0.70 15.26 -8.32
C GLN A 30 -0.07 15.95 -9.44
N GLN A 31 -1.41 15.85 -9.45
CA GLN A 31 -2.27 16.52 -10.44
C GLN A 31 -2.46 18.02 -10.18
N GLN A 32 -2.24 18.48 -8.95
CA GLN A 32 -2.53 19.85 -8.51
C GLN A 32 -1.26 20.69 -8.32
N VAL A 33 -0.13 20.04 -8.05
CA VAL A 33 1.12 20.72 -7.73
C VAL A 33 1.82 21.22 -8.99
N GLN A 34 2.18 22.50 -8.99
CA GLN A 34 2.96 23.14 -10.06
C GLN A 34 4.47 23.04 -9.81
N ASP A 35 4.85 22.87 -8.55
CA ASP A 35 6.23 22.73 -8.11
C ASP A 35 6.75 21.33 -8.46
N THR A 36 7.83 21.29 -9.24
CA THR A 36 8.45 20.05 -9.73
C THR A 36 9.07 19.23 -8.60
N GLU A 37 9.68 19.87 -7.60
CA GLU A 37 10.33 19.17 -6.49
C GLU A 37 9.28 18.49 -5.61
N LEU A 38 8.19 19.19 -5.31
CA LEU A 38 7.04 18.62 -4.61
C LEU A 38 6.38 17.50 -5.42
N ASN A 39 6.27 17.63 -6.75
CA ASN A 39 5.75 16.55 -7.59
C ASN A 39 6.61 15.28 -7.48
N ASN A 40 7.94 15.43 -7.55
CA ASN A 40 8.86 14.32 -7.39
C ASN A 40 8.70 13.65 -6.02
N ILE A 41 8.56 14.43 -4.93
CA ILE A 41 8.29 13.88 -3.59
C ILE A 41 7.00 13.06 -3.57
N PHE A 42 5.92 13.54 -4.20
CA PHE A 42 4.68 12.77 -4.26
C PHE A 42 4.78 11.52 -5.14
N GLN A 43 5.62 11.53 -6.18
CA GLN A 43 5.90 10.34 -6.99
C GLN A 43 6.70 9.30 -6.21
N GLU A 44 7.73 9.73 -5.47
CA GLU A 44 8.52 8.85 -4.61
C GLU A 44 7.65 8.23 -3.49
N ALA A 45 6.79 9.05 -2.87
CA ALA A 45 5.84 8.58 -1.86
C ALA A 45 4.82 7.59 -2.44
N GLU A 46 4.31 7.84 -3.65
CA GLU A 46 3.44 6.90 -4.35
C GLU A 46 4.15 5.55 -4.57
N GLN A 47 5.37 5.58 -5.10
CA GLN A 47 6.16 4.36 -5.33
C GLN A 47 6.40 3.58 -4.03
N ALA A 48 6.73 4.28 -2.95
CA ALA A 48 6.92 3.65 -1.63
C ALA A 48 5.63 2.96 -1.15
N HIS A 49 4.47 3.60 -1.29
CA HIS A 49 3.19 3.02 -0.92
C HIS A 49 2.78 1.84 -1.81
N GLN A 50 3.07 1.88 -3.12
CA GLN A 50 2.85 0.76 -4.02
C GLN A 50 3.71 -0.45 -3.62
N ASN A 51 4.98 -0.22 -3.30
CA ASN A 51 5.89 -1.27 -2.82
C ASN A 51 5.37 -1.89 -1.51
N GLN A 52 4.95 -1.05 -0.55
CA GLN A 52 4.36 -1.52 0.71
C GLN A 52 3.11 -2.37 0.50
N LEU A 53 2.22 -1.97 -0.42
CA LEU A 53 1.02 -2.74 -0.77
C LEU A 53 1.41 -4.10 -1.36
N GLN A 54 2.38 -4.13 -2.27
CA GLN A 54 2.83 -5.37 -2.91
C GLN A 54 3.42 -6.33 -1.88
N THR A 55 4.24 -5.85 -0.94
CA THR A 55 4.77 -6.67 0.17
C THR A 55 3.65 -7.28 1.00
N LEU A 56 2.64 -6.49 1.35
CA LEU A 56 1.50 -6.94 2.16
C LEU A 56 0.65 -8.00 1.43
N LEU A 57 0.44 -7.81 0.12
CA LEU A 57 -0.24 -8.80 -0.72
C LEU A 57 0.53 -10.10 -0.84
N ASN A 58 1.85 -10.03 -0.99
CA ASN A 58 2.70 -11.22 -1.03
C ASN A 58 2.64 -11.99 0.30
N GLN A 59 2.68 -11.28 1.43
CA GLN A 59 2.50 -11.90 2.75
C GLN A 59 1.14 -12.61 2.85
N LEU A 60 0.04 -11.96 2.44
CA LEU A 60 -1.28 -12.57 2.43
C LEU A 60 -1.38 -13.83 1.56
N ARG A 61 -0.76 -13.84 0.38
CA ARG A 61 -0.72 -15.02 -0.50
C ARG A 61 0.01 -16.19 0.16
N ASN A 62 1.16 -15.91 0.78
CA ASN A 62 1.96 -16.90 1.51
C ASN A 62 1.15 -17.49 2.69
N PHE A 63 0.40 -16.67 3.43
CA PHE A 63 -0.45 -17.15 4.53
C PHE A 63 -1.68 -17.95 4.05
N ASN A 64 -2.20 -17.64 2.86
CA ASN A 64 -3.35 -18.34 2.29
C ASN A 64 -2.96 -19.62 1.51
N GLY A 65 -1.67 -19.98 1.48
CA GLY A 65 -1.19 -21.15 0.73
C GLY A 65 -1.36 -21.03 -0.78
N GLN A 66 -1.57 -19.81 -1.30
CA GLN A 66 -1.56 -19.54 -2.73
C GLN A 66 -0.11 -19.29 -3.15
N GLU A 67 0.70 -20.36 -3.14
CA GLU A 67 1.94 -20.38 -3.92
C GLU A 67 1.55 -20.46 -5.39
N HIS A 68 2.10 -19.54 -6.20
CA HIS A 68 1.94 -19.54 -7.66
C HIS A 68 2.75 -20.66 -8.30
#